data_AF-A0A9E3BQF5-F1
#
_entry.id   AF-A0A9E3BQF5-F1
#
_cell.length_a   1.000
_cell.length_b   1.000
_cell.length_c   1.000
_cell.angle_alpha   90.00
_cell.angle_beta   90.00
_cell.angle_gamma   90.00
#
_symmetry.space_group_name_H-M   'P 1'
#
loop_
_entity.id
_entity.type
_entity.pdbx_description
1 polymer ?
#
loop_
_entity_poly.entity_id
_entity_poly.type
_entity_poly.pdbx_seq_one_letter_code
_entity_poly.pdbx_strand_id
1 'polypeptide(L)' 'AARPGGWVIANQYGGMDDLTVALARLRTTRSGGTVLDPTEVEAMLAAAGFEEVRTLPREILPPVWMTVGRRPA' A
#
# COMPACT_ATOMS: atom_id res chain seq x y z
N ALA A 1 -13.42 8.53 -7.71
CA ALA A 1 -13.43 8.57 -6.23
C ALA A 1 -14.23 7.39 -5.69
N ALA A 2 -13.84 6.81 -4.55
CA ALA A 2 -14.64 5.76 -3.91
C ALA A 2 -16.00 6.32 -3.46
N ARG A 3 -17.07 5.57 -3.73
CA ARG A 3 -18.41 5.88 -3.22
C ARG A 3 -18.45 5.72 -1.69
N PRO A 4 -19.37 6.37 -0.97
CA PRO A 4 -19.57 6.10 0.44
C PRO A 4 -19.75 4.61 0.72
N GLY A 5 -19.10 4.12 1.78
CA GLY A 5 -19.02 2.70 2.12
C GLY A 5 -18.10 1.84 1.22
N GLY A 6 -17.55 2.40 0.14
CA GLY A 6 -16.67 1.70 -0.81
C GLY A 6 -15.23 1.58 -0.33
N TRP A 7 -14.48 0.65 -0.94
CA TRP A 7 -13.08 0.37 -0.59
C TRP A 7 -12.09 1.00 -1.57
N VAL A 8 -10.96 1.43 -1.05
CA VAL A 8 -9.73 1.74 -1.79
C VAL A 8 -8.70 0.67 -1.48
N ILE A 9 -7.95 0.27 -2.50
CA ILE A 9 -6.83 -0.65 -2.42
C ILE A 9 -5.60 0.09 -2.93
N ALA A 10 -4.60 0.24 -2.07
CA ALA A 10 -3.30 0.78 -2.40
C ALA A 10 -2.28 -0.36 -2.42
N ASN A 11 -1.61 -0.53 -3.57
CA ASN A 11 -0.62 -1.57 -3.78
C ASN A 11 0.76 -0.95 -3.93
N GLN A 12 1.73 -1.50 -3.22
CA GLN A 12 3.13 -1.09 -3.29
C GLN A 12 4.03 -2.32 -3.47
N TYR A 13 5.00 -2.20 -4.36
CA TYR A 13 6.02 -3.23 -4.53
C TYR A 13 6.89 -3.31 -3.28
N GLY A 14 7.04 -4.50 -2.74
CA GLY A 14 7.94 -4.84 -1.65
C GLY A 14 8.84 -6.04 -2.00
N GLY A 15 9.45 -6.65 -0.99
CA GLY A 15 10.32 -7.82 -1.17
C GLY A 15 10.40 -8.69 0.08
N MET A 16 10.53 -10.00 -0.09
CA MET A 16 10.52 -11.03 0.97
C MET A 16 11.83 -11.12 1.72
N ASP A 17 12.87 -10.61 1.11
CA ASP A 17 14.24 -10.57 1.57
C ASP A 17 14.89 -9.25 1.10
N ASP A 18 16.11 -9.01 1.54
CA ASP A 18 16.84 -7.77 1.24
C ASP A 18 17.00 -7.53 -0.27
N LEU A 19 17.23 -8.60 -1.05
CA LEU A 19 17.42 -8.49 -2.50
C LEU A 19 16.15 -8.05 -3.20
N THR A 20 15.03 -8.72 -2.93
CA THR A 20 13.74 -8.40 -3.52
C THR A 20 13.24 -7.03 -3.06
N VAL A 21 13.56 -6.60 -1.83
CA VAL A 21 13.28 -5.23 -1.34
C VAL A 21 14.09 -4.22 -2.15
N ALA A 22 15.38 -4.46 -2.35
CA ALA A 22 16.23 -3.58 -3.16
C ALA A 22 15.72 -3.47 -4.61
N LEU A 23 15.29 -4.58 -5.21
CA LEU A 23 14.72 -4.60 -6.57
C LEU A 23 13.39 -3.83 -6.65
N ALA A 24 12.51 -3.96 -5.65
CA ALA A 24 11.26 -3.20 -5.58
C ALA A 24 11.51 -1.69 -5.47
N ARG A 25 12.48 -1.29 -4.65
CA ARG A 25 12.92 0.10 -4.52
C ARG A 25 13.48 0.63 -5.84
N LEU A 26 14.43 -0.09 -6.44
CA LEU A 26 15.03 0.29 -7.72
C LEU A 26 13.95 0.46 -8.81
N ARG A 27 13.02 -0.50 -8.93
CA ARG A 27 11.90 -0.41 -9.86
C ARG A 27 11.09 0.87 -9.64
N THR A 28 10.70 1.12 -8.39
CA THR A 28 9.85 2.26 -8.01
C THR A 28 10.54 3.58 -8.35
N THR A 29 11.79 3.75 -7.93
CA THR A 29 12.59 4.95 -8.22
C THR A 29 12.82 5.14 -9.72
N ARG A 30 13.17 4.08 -10.46
CA ARG A 30 13.35 4.14 -11.92
C ARG A 30 12.08 4.58 -12.64
N SER A 31 10.90 4.23 -12.11
CA SER A 31 9.61 4.66 -12.63
C SER A 31 9.18 6.06 -12.18
N GLY A 32 10.01 6.79 -11.42
CA GLY A 32 9.69 8.10 -10.86
C GLY A 32 8.71 8.05 -9.68
N GLY A 33 8.48 6.87 -9.12
CA GLY A 33 7.62 6.67 -7.95
C GLY A 33 8.34 6.98 -6.64
N THR A 34 7.55 7.09 -5.57
CA THR A 34 8.07 7.20 -4.20
C THR A 34 8.09 5.81 -3.57
N VAL A 35 9.22 5.46 -2.96
CA VAL A 35 9.32 4.25 -2.14
C VAL A 35 8.60 4.52 -0.83
N LEU A 36 7.54 3.76 -0.56
CA LEU A 36 6.75 3.86 0.67
C LEU A 36 6.75 2.53 1.41
N ASP A 37 6.84 2.58 2.73
CA ASP A 37 6.52 1.47 3.59
C ASP A 37 4.99 1.34 3.80
N PRO A 38 4.48 0.18 4.25
CA PRO A 38 3.03 0.00 4.39
C PRO A 38 2.40 0.90 5.45
N THR A 39 3.15 1.27 6.50
CA THR A 39 2.67 2.14 7.57
C THR A 39 2.52 3.59 7.11
N GLU A 40 3.35 4.05 6.18
CA GLU A 40 3.20 5.34 5.53
C GLU A 40 1.91 5.39 4.69
N VAL A 41 1.60 4.31 3.96
CA VAL A 41 0.36 4.25 3.17
C VAL A 41 -0.87 4.17 4.07
N GLU A 42 -0.82 3.43 5.17
CA GLU A 42 -1.87 3.45 6.19
C GLU A 42 -2.09 4.87 6.74
N ALA A 43 -1.02 5.56 7.11
CA ALA A 43 -1.09 6.93 7.61
C ALA A 43 -1.68 7.90 6.57
N MET A 44 -1.32 7.75 5.29
CA MET A 44 -1.89 8.54 4.20
C MET A 44 -3.38 8.29 4.01
N LEU A 45 -3.83 7.04 4.05
CA LEU A 45 -5.26 6.72 3.94
C LEU A 45 -6.06 7.24 5.14
N ALA A 46 -5.52 7.09 6.36
CA ALA A 46 -6.14 7.63 7.56
C ALA A 46 -6.24 9.16 7.50
N ALA A 47 -5.18 9.85 7.09
CA ALA A 47 -5.17 11.31 6.92
C ALA A 47 -6.15 11.79 5.83
N ALA A 48 -6.44 10.95 4.83
CA ALA A 48 -7.44 11.21 3.79
C ALA A 48 -8.89 10.90 4.22
N GLY A 49 -9.11 10.51 5.48
CA GLY A 49 -10.43 10.25 6.05
C GLY A 49 -11.01 8.89 5.66
N PHE A 50 -10.17 7.90 5.35
CA PHE A 50 -10.60 6.51 5.24
C PHE A 50 -10.61 5.86 6.63
N GLU A 51 -11.57 4.96 6.82
CA GLU A 51 -11.74 4.12 8.01
C GLU A 51 -11.33 2.68 7.71
N GLU A 52 -11.28 1.82 8.74
CA GLU A 52 -10.89 0.41 8.61
C GLU A 52 -9.54 0.22 7.89
N VAL A 53 -8.62 1.18 8.05
CA VAL A 53 -7.34 1.20 7.36
C VAL A 53 -6.42 0.12 7.93
N ARG A 54 -5.93 -0.76 7.05
CA ARG A 54 -4.97 -1.80 7.41
C ARG A 54 -4.22 -2.35 6.21
N THR A 55 -2.99 -2.75 6.42
CA THR A 55 -2.22 -3.58 5.50
C THR A 55 -2.61 -5.04 5.70
N LEU A 56 -2.96 -5.71 4.61
CA LEU A 56 -3.31 -7.12 4.63
C LEU A 56 -2.04 -7.98 4.73
N PRO A 57 -2.14 -9.18 5.33
CA PRO A 57 -1.01 -10.09 5.42
C PRO A 57 -0.37 -10.34 4.06
N ARG A 58 0.95 -10.26 4.04
CA ARG A 58 1.80 -10.28 2.86
C ARG A 58 1.74 -11.59 2.08
N GLU A 59 1.39 -12.68 2.75
CA GLU A 59 1.26 -14.03 2.21
C GLU A 59 0.15 -14.13 1.16
N ILE A 60 -0.75 -13.13 1.13
CA ILE A 60 -1.88 -13.11 0.22
C ILE A 60 -1.45 -12.74 -1.21
N LEU A 61 -0.44 -11.87 -1.40
CA LEU A 61 -0.03 -11.35 -2.72
C LEU A 61 1.46 -10.96 -2.82
N PRO A 62 2.42 -11.89 -2.76
CA PRO A 62 3.82 -11.53 -3.03
C PRO A 62 4.03 -11.07 -4.49
N PRO A 63 4.89 -10.07 -4.77
CA PRO A 63 5.77 -9.32 -3.86
C PRO A 63 5.16 -7.98 -3.41
N VAL A 64 3.84 -7.86 -3.29
CA VAL A 64 3.13 -6.60 -3.07
C VAL A 64 2.65 -6.51 -1.62
N TRP A 65 2.75 -5.32 -1.03
CA TRP A 65 1.96 -4.98 0.15
C TRP A 65 0.65 -4.35 -0.30
N MET A 66 -0.46 -4.81 0.29
CA MET A 66 -1.80 -4.36 -0.05
C MET A 66 -2.42 -3.69 1.17
N THR A 67 -2.54 -2.37 1.11
CA THR A 67 -3.22 -1.59 2.13
C THR A 67 -4.63 -1.26 1.66
N VAL A 68 -5.60 -1.50 2.53
CA VAL A 68 -7.01 -1.22 2.25
C VAL A 68 -7.53 -0.13 3.17
N GLY A 69 -8.51 0.64 2.69
CA GLY A 69 -9.24 1.60 3.50
C GLY A 69 -10.66 1.78 2.96
N ARG A 70 -11.62 2.01 3.85
CA ARG A 70 -13.04 2.16 3.53
C ARG A 70 -13.46 3.62 3.61
N ARG A 71 -14.16 4.11 2.60
CA ARG A 71 -14.77 5.44 2.64
C ARG A 71 -15.95 5.40 3.64
N PRO A 72 -16.06 6.36 4.57
CA PRO A 72 -17.25 6.50 5.42
C PRO A 72 -18.55 6.56 4.60
N ALA A 73 -19.67 6.16 5.20
CA ALA A 73 -21.00 6.19 4.57
C ALA A 73 -21.55 7.61 4.40
#